data_AF-A0A1Y4SY64-F1
#
_entry.id   AF-A0A1Y4SY64-F1
#
_cell.length_a   1.000
_cell.length_b   1.000
_cell.length_c   1.000
_cell.angle_alpha   90.00
_cell.angle_beta   90.00
_cell.angle_gamma   90.00
#
_symmetry.space_group_name_H-M   'P 1'
#
loop_
_entity.id
_entity.type
_entity.pdbx_description
1 polymer ?
#
loop_
_entity_poly.entity_id
_entity_poly.type
_entity_poly.pdbx_seq_one_letter_code
_entity_poly.pdbx_strand_id
1 'polypeptide(L)'
;MCSFFLRFPEFSEQHFDGVIPEVVVYSGEKYFFMEIFVTHQVDERKLSKLQNNNISTLEIDLSKLDRMVPLEELQEILLQSNKAKKWIYNAVATKWLSRFKKVADKKAL
;
A
#
# COMPACT_ATOMS: atom_id res chain seq x y z
N MET A 1 -6.36 -16.07 13.12
CA MET A 1 -5.74 -14.74 13.27
C MET A 1 -4.80 -14.55 12.09
N CYS A 2 -4.96 -13.52 11.28
CA CYS A 2 -4.04 -13.28 10.16
C CYS A 2 -2.80 -12.57 10.73
N SER A 3 -1.67 -13.26 10.76
CA SER A 3 -0.41 -12.66 11.19
C SER A 3 0.15 -11.83 10.04
N PHE A 4 0.56 -10.59 10.34
CA PHE A 4 1.29 -9.75 9.41
C PHE A 4 2.76 -9.72 9.83
N PHE A 5 3.65 -9.84 8.84
CA PHE A 5 5.09 -9.72 9.05
C PHE A 5 5.62 -8.55 8.22
N LEU A 6 6.38 -7.66 8.85
CA LEU A 6 6.95 -6.48 8.22
C LEU A 6 8.44 -6.70 7.96
N ARG A 7 8.90 -6.37 6.76
CA ARG A 7 10.31 -6.36 6.38
C ARG A 7 10.68 -5.02 5.77
N PHE A 8 11.85 -4.50 6.15
CA PHE A 8 12.46 -3.30 5.58
C PHE A 8 13.61 -3.76 4.65
N PRO A 9 13.46 -3.67 3.32
CA PRO A 9 14.48 -4.13 2.38
C PRO A 9 15.71 -3.22 2.37
N GLU A 10 16.89 -3.80 2.18
CA GLU A 10 18.11 -3.04 1.91
C GLU A 10 18.31 -2.80 0.40
N PHE A 11 19.05 -1.75 0.02
CA PHE A 11 19.21 -1.36 -1.39
C PHE A 11 19.86 -2.44 -2.27
N SER A 12 20.65 -3.34 -1.69
CA SER A 12 21.26 -4.49 -2.36
C SER A 12 20.27 -5.63 -2.66
N GLU A 13 19.07 -5.60 -2.08
CA GLU A 13 18.03 -6.62 -2.24
C GLU A 13 17.07 -6.25 -3.38
N GLN A 14 17.56 -6.21 -4.62
CA GLN A 14 16.70 -6.05 -5.81
C GLN A 14 15.94 -7.35 -6.11
N HIS A 15 15.00 -7.74 -5.25
CA HIS A 15 14.21 -8.98 -5.42
C HIS A 15 12.85 -8.78 -6.09
N PHE A 16 12.43 -7.54 -6.38
CA PHE A 16 11.11 -7.24 -6.96
C PHE A 16 11.21 -6.54 -8.32
N ASP A 17 11.97 -7.13 -9.24
CA ASP A 17 12.13 -6.67 -10.63
C ASP A 17 12.47 -5.16 -10.73
N GLY A 18 13.46 -4.74 -9.93
CA GLY A 18 13.96 -3.38 -9.93
C GLY A 18 13.06 -2.34 -9.25
N VAL A 19 12.17 -2.79 -8.36
CA VAL A 19 11.49 -1.94 -7.36
C VAL A 19 12.04 -2.28 -5.97
N ILE A 20 12.45 -1.26 -5.22
CA ILE A 20 12.81 -1.39 -3.81
C ILE A 20 11.71 -0.65 -3.02
N PRO A 21 10.86 -1.39 -2.29
CA PRO A 21 9.86 -0.77 -1.42
C PRO A 21 10.47 -0.39 -0.08
N GLU A 22 9.87 0.57 0.61
CA GLU A 22 10.30 0.92 1.98
C GLU A 22 9.93 -0.17 2.98
N VAL A 23 8.71 -0.72 2.84
CA VAL A 23 8.24 -1.83 3.68
C VAL A 23 7.55 -2.87 2.81
N VAL A 24 7.88 -4.14 3.05
CA VAL A 24 7.13 -5.28 2.54
C VAL A 24 6.28 -5.85 3.65
N VAL A 25 4.98 -5.95 3.42
CA VAL A 25 4.02 -6.53 4.35
C VAL A 25 3.60 -7.89 3.85
N TYR A 26 3.89 -8.93 4.61
CA TYR A 26 3.48 -10.30 4.34
C TYR A 26 2.22 -10.65 5.13
N SER A 27 1.29 -11.35 4.48
CA SER A 27 0.08 -11.90 5.07
C SER A 27 -0.15 -13.31 4.50
N GLY A 28 0.28 -14.31 5.26
CA GLY A 28 0.41 -15.68 4.75
C GLY A 28 1.37 -15.73 3.55
N GLU A 29 0.91 -16.32 2.44
CA GLU A 29 1.68 -16.44 1.19
C GLU A 29 1.64 -15.18 0.30
N LYS A 30 0.88 -14.16 0.71
CA LYS A 30 0.73 -12.93 -0.05
C LYS A 30 1.59 -11.83 0.54
N TYR A 31 1.97 -10.88 -0.29
CA TYR A 31 2.61 -9.65 0.15
C TYR A 31 2.06 -8.45 -0.60
N PHE A 32 2.27 -7.28 -0.02
CA PHE A 32 2.06 -5.98 -0.64
C PHE A 32 3.13 -5.01 -0.15
N PHE A 33 3.33 -3.92 -0.88
CA PHE A 33 4.29 -2.89 -0.48
C PHE A 33 3.61 -1.76 0.27
N MET A 34 4.36 -1.14 1.16
CA MET A 34 3.98 0.08 1.84
C MET A 34 5.08 1.12 1.66
N GLU A 35 4.67 2.30 1.24
CA GLU A 35 5.52 3.47 0.97
C GLU A 35 5.08 4.62 1.87
N ILE A 36 6.03 5.39 2.39
CA ILE A 36 5.79 6.56 3.23
C ILE A 36 6.08 7.81 2.39
N PHE A 37 5.04 8.61 2.13
CA PHE A 37 5.19 9.87 1.43
C PHE A 37 5.42 11.02 2.41
N VAL A 38 6.63 11.58 2.41
CA VAL A 38 6.98 12.79 3.19
C VAL A 38 7.25 13.99 2.28
N THR A 39 8.17 13.85 1.32
CA THR A 39 8.53 14.93 0.38
C THR A 39 8.53 14.51 -1.08
N HIS A 40 8.71 13.21 -1.36
CA HIS A 40 8.72 12.68 -2.72
C HIS A 40 7.61 11.66 -2.89
N GLN A 41 6.65 11.98 -3.75
CA GLN A 41 5.60 11.06 -4.13
C GLN A 41 6.20 9.92 -4.96
N VAL A 42 5.55 8.75 -4.94
CA VAL A 42 5.88 7.69 -5.90
C VAL A 42 5.78 8.23 -7.33
N ASP A 43 6.90 8.22 -8.04
CA ASP A 43 6.97 8.73 -9.41
C ASP A 43 6.30 7.79 -10.42
N GLU A 44 6.03 8.29 -11.62
CA GLU A 44 5.37 7.53 -12.68
C GLU A 44 6.17 6.30 -13.12
N ARG A 45 7.49 6.34 -13.01
CA ARG A 45 8.38 5.21 -13.37
C ARG A 45 8.20 4.06 -12.40
N LYS A 46 8.22 4.34 -11.09
CA LYS A 46 7.98 3.36 -10.02
C LYS A 46 6.54 2.85 -10.10
N LEU A 47 5.55 3.71 -10.31
CA LEU A 47 4.16 3.29 -10.50
C LEU A 47 3.99 2.32 -11.66
N SER A 48 4.61 2.61 -12.80
CA SER A 48 4.54 1.73 -13.99
C SER A 48 5.13 0.35 -13.70
N LYS A 49 6.26 0.27 -12.98
CA LYS A 49 6.84 -1.02 -12.56
C LYS A 49 5.91 -1.78 -11.60
N LEU A 50 5.32 -1.10 -10.62
CA LEU A 50 4.37 -1.72 -9.68
C LEU A 50 3.16 -2.33 -10.39
N GLN A 51 2.62 -1.61 -11.38
CA GLN A 51 1.50 -2.08 -12.20
C GLN A 51 1.89 -3.26 -13.10
N ASN A 52 3.04 -3.16 -13.79
CA ASN A 52 3.54 -4.23 -14.65
C ASN A 52 3.82 -5.52 -13.87
N ASN A 53 4.34 -5.39 -12.65
CA ASN A 53 4.63 -6.52 -11.77
C ASN A 53 3.37 -6.99 -11.00
N ASN A 54 2.24 -6.28 -11.15
CA ASN A 54 0.97 -6.58 -10.48
C ASN A 54 1.08 -6.66 -8.94
N ILE A 55 1.86 -5.76 -8.33
CA ILE A 55 2.12 -5.74 -6.89
C ILE A 55 1.32 -4.64 -6.21
N SER A 56 0.33 -5.02 -5.40
CA SER A 56 -0.44 -4.07 -4.58
C SER A 56 0.49 -3.21 -3.71
N THR A 57 0.25 -1.90 -3.70
CA THR A 57 1.08 -0.93 -2.98
C THR A 57 0.21 0.11 -2.28
N LEU A 58 0.41 0.24 -0.98
CA LEU A 58 -0.23 1.22 -0.11
C LEU A 58 0.73 2.39 0.13
N GLU A 59 0.23 3.62 0.05
CA GLU A 59 0.93 4.81 0.52
C GLU A 59 0.38 5.24 1.88
N ILE A 60 1.27 5.65 2.77
CA ILE A 60 0.94 6.46 3.93
C ILE A 60 1.46 7.88 3.69
N ASP A 61 0.53 8.81 3.48
CA ASP A 61 0.82 10.23 3.25
C ASP A 61 1.01 10.95 4.59
N LEU A 62 2.26 11.25 4.90
CA LEU A 62 2.68 12.04 6.06
C LEU A 62 3.18 13.43 5.64
N SER A 63 3.00 13.83 4.38
CA SER A 63 3.54 15.09 3.84
C SER A 63 3.02 16.35 4.53
N LYS A 64 1.84 16.25 5.14
CA LYS A 64 1.18 17.33 5.88
C LYS A 64 1.40 17.28 7.38
N LEU A 65 2.12 16.28 7.87
CA LEU A 65 2.35 16.10 9.30
C LEU A 65 3.54 16.95 9.75
N ASP A 66 3.42 17.59 10.91
CA ASP A 66 4.55 18.27 11.53
C ASP A 66 5.64 17.24 11.89
N ARG A 67 6.91 17.56 11.62
CA ARG A 67 8.05 16.70 11.94
C ARG A 67 8.27 16.54 13.44
N MET A 68 7.72 17.44 14.25
CA MET A 68 7.78 17.43 15.71
C MET A 68 6.50 16.84 16.33
N VAL A 69 5.66 16.15 15.55
CA VAL A 69 4.45 15.51 16.06
C VAL A 69 4.75 14.55 17.22
N PRO A 70 3.95 14.54 18.31
CA PRO A 70 4.10 13.56 19.38
C PRO A 70 3.97 12.12 18.88
N LEU A 71 4.68 11.21 19.53
CA LEU A 71 4.68 9.79 19.16
C LEU A 71 3.27 9.19 19.21
N GLU A 72 2.46 9.59 20.19
CA GLU A 72 1.10 9.11 20.40
C GLU A 72 0.19 9.51 19.22
N GLU A 73 0.33 10.74 18.73
CA GLU A 73 -0.42 11.23 17.57
C GLU A 73 0.03 10.53 16.28
N LEU A 74 1.35 10.31 16.13
CA LEU A 74 1.87 9.52 15.02
C LEU A 74 1.33 8.07 15.05
N GLN A 75 1.30 7.43 16.23
CA GLN A 75 0.74 6.09 16.38
C GLN A 75 -0.75 6.04 16.02
N GLU A 76 -1.53 7.03 16.42
CA GLU A 76 -2.94 7.15 16.07
C GLU A 76 -3.12 7.24 14.54
N ILE A 77 -2.34 8.09 13.88
CA ILE A 77 -2.36 8.26 12.41
C ILE A 77 -1.95 6.97 11.70
N LEU A 78 -0.91 6.28 12.19
CA LEU A 78 -0.36 5.08 11.55
C LEU A 78 -1.18 3.82 11.81
N LEU A 79 -1.75 3.65 13.00
CA LEU A 79 -2.35 2.37 13.41
C LEU A 79 -3.89 2.40 13.45
N GLN A 80 -4.49 3.53 13.81
CA GLN A 80 -5.94 3.62 14.05
C GLN A 80 -6.68 4.34 12.92
N SER A 81 -6.09 5.39 12.36
CA SER A 81 -6.70 6.19 11.30
C SER A 81 -6.42 5.65 9.91
N ASN A 82 -7.39 5.75 9.00
CA ASN A 82 -7.20 5.46 7.57
C ASN A 82 -7.05 6.72 6.70
N LYS A 83 -7.15 7.92 7.29
CA LYS A 83 -7.18 9.18 6.51
C LYS A 83 -5.91 9.44 5.71
N ALA A 84 -4.77 9.02 6.25
CA ALA A 84 -3.47 9.15 5.60
C ALA A 84 -3.14 7.99 4.65
N LYS A 85 -3.99 6.97 4.55
CA LYS A 85 -3.68 5.73 3.82
C LYS A 85 -4.44 5.67 2.52
N LYS A 86 -3.75 5.37 1.43
CA LYS A 86 -4.38 5.14 0.12
C LYS A 86 -3.69 4.04 -0.66
N TRP A 87 -4.46 3.31 -1.45
CA TRP A 87 -3.89 2.40 -2.45
C TRP A 87 -3.35 3.23 -3.61
N ILE A 88 -2.04 3.17 -3.86
CA ILE A 88 -1.48 3.67 -5.13
C ILE A 88 -1.86 2.72 -6.25
N TYR A 89 -1.80 1.42 -5.95
CA TYR A 89 -2.22 0.36 -6.84
C TYR A 89 -2.74 -0.83 -6.05
N ASN A 90 -3.82 -1.46 -6.53
CA ASN A 90 -4.40 -2.65 -5.91
C ASN A 90 -4.69 -3.69 -7.00
N ALA A 91 -3.89 -4.75 -7.03
CA ALA A 91 -3.89 -5.81 -8.03
C ALA A 91 -5.24 -6.55 -8.14
N VAL A 92 -6.08 -6.50 -7.09
CA VAL A 92 -7.35 -7.22 -7.04
C VAL A 92 -8.57 -6.29 -7.12
N ALA A 93 -8.38 -4.97 -7.13
CA ALA A 93 -9.49 -4.01 -7.08
C ALA A 93 -10.48 -4.21 -8.24
N THR A 94 -9.98 -4.32 -9.48
CA THR A 94 -10.82 -4.51 -10.67
C THR A 94 -11.64 -5.81 -10.61
N LYS A 95 -11.01 -6.90 -10.13
CA LYS A 95 -11.68 -8.19 -9.94
C LYS A 95 -12.84 -8.07 -8.95
N TRP A 96 -12.62 -7.42 -7.81
CA TRP A 96 -13.65 -7.25 -6.79
C TRP A 96 -14.74 -6.28 -7.22
N LEU A 97 -14.40 -5.19 -7.90
CA LEU A 97 -15.37 -4.25 -8.46
C LEU A 97 -16.29 -4.93 -9.48
N SER A 98 -15.73 -5.75 -10.38
CA SER A 98 -16.52 -6.52 -11.34
C SER A 98 -17.48 -7.48 -10.65
N ARG A 99 -17.00 -8.19 -9.61
CA ARG A 99 -17.85 -9.10 -8.82
C ARG A 99 -18.96 -8.35 -8.10
N PHE A 100 -18.66 -7.18 -7.52
CA PHE A 100 -19.65 -6.34 -6.84
C PHE A 100 -20.77 -5.92 -7.79
N LYS A 101 -20.44 -5.38 -8.97
CA LYS A 101 -21.43 -4.96 -9.98
C LYS A 101 -22.37 -6.10 -10.37
N LYS A 102 -21.80 -7.28 -10.70
CA LYS A 102 -22.60 -8.48 -11.04
C LYS A 102 -23.59 -8.91 -9.95
N VAL A 103 -23.26 -8.72 -8.68
CA VAL A 103 -24.14 -9.06 -7.55
C VAL A 103 -25.18 -7.97 -7.33
N ALA A 104 -24.80 -6.69 -7.45
CA ALA A 104 -25.70 -5.57 -7.32
C ALA A 104 -26.80 -5.58 -8.39
N ASP A 105 -26.42 -5.81 -9.66
CA ASP A 105 -27.35 -5.86 -10.79
C ASP A 105 -28.37 -7.00 -10.65
N LYS A 106 -27.94 -8.15 -10.10
CA LYS A 106 -28.82 -9.30 -9.80
C LYS A 106 -29.82 -9.04 -8.66
N LYS A 107 -29.54 -8.10 -7.77
CA LYS A 107 -30.42 -7.74 -6.65
C LYS A 107 -31.45 -6.67 -7.03
N ALA A 108 -31.24 -6.01 -8.17
CA ALA A 108 -32.15 -5.00 -8.73
C ALA A 108 -33.23 -5.59 -9.66
N LEU A 109 -33.17 -6.90 -9.93
CA LEU A 109 -34.17 -7.70 -10.64
C LEU A 109 -34.97 -8.54 -9.65
#